data_AF-A0A2W6V8M9-F1
#
_entry.id   AF-A0A2W6V8M9-F1
#
_cell.length_a   1.000
_cell.length_b   1.000
_cell.length_c   1.000
_cell.angle_alpha   90.00
_cell.angle_beta   90.00
_cell.angle_gamma   90.00
#
_symmetry.space_group_name_H-M   'P 1'
#
loop_
_entity.id
_entity.type
_entity.pdbx_description
1 polymer ?
#
loop_
_entity_poly.entity_id
_entity_poly.type
_entity_poly.pdbx_seq_one_letter_code
_entity_poly.pdbx_strand_id
1 'polypeptide(L)' 'MALLGTIVALMLWPATDPDIVEHHQDDLPADHPHLREGHGDGRASHAYVIDEIHPCWPG' A
#
# COMPACT_ATOMS: atom_id res chain seq x y z
N MET A 1 8.15 -16.22 24.15
CA MET A 1 7.38 -16.49 22.91
C MET A 1 7.91 -15.77 21.67
N ALA A 2 8.86 -14.83 21.77
CA ALA A 2 9.41 -14.11 20.62
C ALA A 2 9.97 -15.03 19.52
N LEU A 3 10.74 -16.08 19.88
CA LEU A 3 11.35 -17.00 18.92
C LEU A 3 10.32 -17.70 18.02
N LEU A 4 9.22 -18.20 18.60
CA LEU A 4 8.17 -18.87 17.83
C LEU A 4 7.50 -17.90 16.85
N GLY A 5 7.21 -16.67 17.30
CA GLY A 5 6.67 -15.62 16.45
C GLY A 5 7.60 -15.28 15.28
N THR A 6 8.91 -15.19 15.53
CA THR A 6 9.91 -14.95 14.47
C THR A 6 9.95 -16.07 13.45
N ILE A 7 9.94 -17.34 13.88
CA ILE A 7 9.96 -18.49 12.96
C ILE A 7 8.70 -18.49 12.08
N VAL A 8 7.53 -18.27 12.66
CA VAL A 8 6.27 -18.19 11.91
C VAL A 8 6.31 -17.04 10.89
N ALA A 9 6.78 -15.85 11.29
CA ALA A 9 6.90 -14.72 10.38
C ALA A 9 7.81 -15.06 9.18
N LEU A 10 8.98 -15.66 9.43
CA LEU A 10 9.89 -16.06 8.35
C LEU A 10 9.31 -17.11 7.39
N MET A 11 8.41 -17.98 7.87
CA MET A 11 7.77 -19.00 7.04
C MET A 11 6.59 -18.45 6.23
N LEU A 12 5.85 -17.49 6.79
CA LEU A 12 4.60 -17.01 6.22
C LEU A 12 4.76 -15.74 5.39
N TRP A 13 5.86 -14.98 5.58
CA TRP A 13 6.12 -13.79 4.80
C TRP A 13 6.27 -14.15 3.32
N PRO A 14 5.56 -13.47 2.41
CA PRO A 14 5.70 -13.72 0.99
C PRO A 14 7.10 -13.36 0.51
N ALA A 15 7.66 -14.15 -0.42
CA ALA A 15 8.96 -13.87 -1.00
C ALA A 15 8.97 -12.61 -1.87
N THR A 16 7.79 -12.17 -2.33
CA THR A 16 7.59 -10.96 -3.10
C THR A 16 6.82 -9.97 -2.24
N ASP A 17 7.45 -8.83 -1.97
CA ASP A 17 6.89 -7.72 -1.20
C ASP A 17 6.93 -6.47 -2.10
N PRO A 18 5.88 -6.22 -2.89
CA PRO A 18 5.89 -5.15 -3.88
C PRO A 18 5.77 -3.79 -3.20
N ASP A 19 6.73 -2.90 -3.48
CA ASP A 19 6.67 -1.51 -2.99
C ASP A 19 5.44 -0.77 -3.54
N ILE A 20 5.06 -1.06 -4.80
CA ILE A 20 3.90 -0.48 -5.48
C ILE A 20 2.74 -1.46 -5.37
N VAL A 21 1.70 -1.06 -4.64
CA VAL A 21 0.46 -1.82 -4.51
C VAL A 21 -0.63 -1.13 -5.31
N GLU A 22 -1.32 -1.87 -6.18
CA GLU A 22 -2.41 -1.35 -7.00
C GLU A 22 -3.55 -0.86 -6.08
N HIS A 23 -3.88 0.41 -6.20
CA HIS A 23 -4.99 1.04 -5.50
C HIS A 23 -5.62 2.13 -6.38
N HIS A 24 -6.92 2.34 -6.17
CA HIS A 24 -7.74 3.31 -6.90
C HIS A 24 -8.13 4.47 -5.98
N GLN A 25 -8.24 5.65 -6.56
CA GLN A 25 -8.62 6.90 -5.87
C GLN A 25 -9.94 7.46 -6.42
N ASP A 26 -10.90 6.57 -6.71
CA ASP A 26 -12.17 6.92 -7.35
C ASP A 26 -13.06 7.80 -6.44
N ASP A 27 -12.80 7.78 -5.13
CA ASP A 27 -13.55 8.52 -4.12
C ASP A 27 -13.01 9.95 -3.89
N LEU A 28 -11.83 10.29 -4.44
CA LEU A 28 -11.26 11.62 -4.32
C LEU A 28 -11.80 12.57 -5.41
N PRO A 29 -12.00 13.87 -5.08
CA PRO A 29 -12.22 14.88 -6.11
C PRO A 29 -11.06 14.90 -7.12
N ALA A 30 -11.36 15.11 -8.40
CA ALA A 30 -10.36 15.09 -9.47
C ALA A 30 -9.20 16.10 -9.31
N ASP A 31 -9.37 17.14 -8.48
CA ASP A 31 -8.34 18.16 -8.18
C ASP A 31 -7.66 17.93 -6.82
N HIS A 32 -7.86 16.75 -6.20
CA HIS A 32 -7.23 16.44 -4.92
C HIS A 32 -5.70 16.38 -5.07
N PRO A 33 -4.92 17.09 -4.22
CA PRO A 33 -3.47 17.15 -4.36
C PRO A 33 -2.78 15.79 -4.43
N HIS A 34 -3.30 14.80 -3.71
CA HIS A 34 -2.75 13.44 -3.67
C HIS A 34 -2.76 12.74 -5.05
N LEU A 35 -3.69 13.08 -5.95
CA LEU A 35 -3.71 12.51 -7.30
C LEU A 35 -2.47 12.90 -8.12
N ARG A 36 -1.80 14.00 -7.73
CA ARG A 36 -0.57 14.49 -8.36
C ARG A 36 0.67 13.69 -7.93
N GLU A 37 0.54 12.85 -6.90
CA GLU A 37 1.62 12.03 -6.33
C GLU A 37 1.81 10.70 -7.07
N GLY A 38 1.26 10.57 -8.28
CA GLY A 38 1.44 9.39 -9.13
C GLY A 38 0.16 8.68 -9.50
N HIS A 39 -1.00 9.35 -9.50
CA HIS A 39 -2.28 8.82 -9.99
C HIS A 39 -2.76 9.49 -11.27
N GLY A 40 -1.84 9.92 -12.15
CA GLY A 40 -2.17 10.66 -13.38
C GLY A 40 -3.18 9.95 -14.30
N ASP A 41 -3.20 8.60 -14.27
CA ASP A 41 -4.13 7.76 -15.03
C ASP A 41 -5.18 7.06 -14.13
N GLY A 42 -5.37 7.54 -12.89
CA GLY A 42 -6.24 6.91 -11.88
C GLY A 42 -5.65 5.63 -11.26
N ARG A 43 -4.37 5.33 -11.54
CA ARG A 43 -3.63 4.19 -10.99
C ARG A 43 -2.41 4.67 -10.25
N ALA A 44 -2.11 4.02 -9.13
CA ALA A 44 -0.93 4.31 -8.35
C ALA A 44 0.37 3.92 -9.08
N SER A 45 1.26 4.89 -9.27
CA SER A 45 2.63 4.69 -9.75
C SER A 45 3.69 4.92 -8.67
N HIS A 46 3.28 5.05 -7.40
CA HIS A 46 4.16 5.29 -6.26
C HIS A 46 4.04 4.16 -5.24
N ALA A 47 5.00 4.11 -4.30
CA ALA A 47 4.97 3.13 -3.23
C ALA A 47 3.73 3.32 -2.34
N TYR A 48 3.16 2.24 -1.84
CA TYR A 48 2.01 2.34 -0.92
C TYR A 48 2.48 2.87 0.43
N VAL A 49 1.83 3.94 0.92
CA VAL A 49 2.16 4.61 2.18
C VAL A 49 0.91 4.66 3.03
N ILE A 50 1.02 4.25 4.30
CA ILE A 50 -0.07 4.42 5.26
C ILE A 50 -0.14 5.89 5.66
N ASP A 51 -1.26 6.53 5.36
CA ASP A 51 -1.54 7.94 5.64
C ASP A 51 -3.02 8.13 6.04
N GLU A 52 -3.52 9.37 6.01
CA GLU A 52 -4.89 9.71 6.38
C GLU A 52 -5.94 9.07 5.47
N ILE A 53 -5.61 8.83 4.19
CA ILE A 53 -6.52 8.27 3.19
C ILE A 53 -6.24 6.77 2.93
N HIS A 54 -5.10 6.26 3.39
CA HIS A 54 -4.71 4.84 3.39
C HIS A 54 -4.43 4.35 4.82
N PRO A 55 -5.44 4.20 5.70
CA PRO A 55 -5.20 3.89 7.11
C PRO A 55 -4.66 2.48 7.36
N CYS A 56 -4.71 1.60 6.37
CA CYS A 56 -4.24 0.22 6.46
C CYS A 56 -3.72 -0.30 5.11
N TRP A 57 -2.99 -1.41 5.15
CA TRP A 57 -2.64 -2.17 3.96
C TRP A 57 -3.89 -2.79 3.34
N PRO A 58 -3.99 -2.84 2.00
CA PRO A 58 -5.02 -3.59 1.32
C PRO A 58 -4.79 -5.09 1.54
N GLY A 59 -5.87 -5.84 1.75
CA GLY A 59 -5.84 -7.27 2.08
C GLY A 59 -7.12 -7.99 1.69
#